data_AF-A0A4U8Z714-F1
#
_entry.id   AF-A0A4U8Z714-F1
#
_cell.length_a   1.000
_cell.length_b   1.000
_cell.length_c   1.000
_cell.angle_alpha   90.00
_cell.angle_beta   90.00
_cell.angle_gamma   90.00
#
_symmetry.space_group_name_H-M   'P 1'
#
loop_
_entity.id
_entity.type
_entity.pdbx_description
1 polymer ?
#
loop_
_entity_poly.entity_id
_entity_poly.type
_entity_poly.pdbx_seq_one_letter_code
_entity_poly.pdbx_strand_id
1 'polypeptide(L)'
;MRDDRASPCGGVATLDDKVRFLSRPDSYAPGVKNVAVRETHMSFVFMAGERVYKLKKPVRFPYLDFSTLEQRASACRAEFSLNRRLAPDVYLDVVPLTASASGFAIGGEGPVSDWLVVMRRLDDSANLEAALLDRRLFPAQVDQIAAALETFYRHARRIYLLPEICLAEWNNALAYDARVLLDMRFRLPQGCVRRILRAQRRFLTQRSDLLIERVRARRLVDAHGDLRPEHIWLGEPPIMIDCLEFSARLRALDPLDEIAFLDLECERLGAEWVGARIQRRLARLLDDDPLSGLFLFYRSRRAMLRARLAIAHLLDPKPRTPEKWPRRARDYLRLAAADAARLDRLLRTP
;
A
#
# COMPACT_ATOMS: atom_id res chain seq x y z
N MET A 1 25.14 -55.37 19.80
CA MET A 1 24.52 -54.77 21.01
C MET A 1 24.96 -53.30 21.03
N ARG A 2 24.27 -52.49 20.23
CA ARG A 2 23.48 -51.31 20.66
C ARG A 2 24.27 -50.33 21.52
N ASP A 3 24.60 -49.17 20.97
CA ASP A 3 23.90 -47.94 21.35
C ASP A 3 24.14 -46.84 20.28
N ASP A 4 23.28 -46.83 19.25
CA ASP A 4 23.08 -45.68 18.35
C ASP A 4 22.35 -44.59 19.14
N ARG A 5 23.08 -43.60 19.63
CA ARG A 5 22.48 -42.38 20.18
C ARG A 5 22.07 -41.47 19.03
N ALA A 6 20.80 -41.59 18.66
CA ALA A 6 20.06 -40.64 17.87
C ALA A 6 20.36 -39.19 18.33
N SER A 7 20.91 -38.39 17.43
CA SER A 7 20.91 -36.93 17.59
C SER A 7 19.46 -36.42 17.47
N PRO A 8 19.00 -35.53 18.36
CA PRO A 8 17.67 -34.98 18.26
C PRO A 8 17.61 -34.02 17.06
N CYS A 9 17.06 -34.49 15.93
CA CYS A 9 16.62 -33.64 14.83
C CYS A 9 15.39 -32.83 15.29
N GLY A 10 15.63 -31.70 15.96
CA GLY A 10 14.59 -30.81 16.51
C GLY A 10 14.94 -29.34 16.37
N GLY A 11 15.67 -28.95 15.32
CA GLY A 11 15.93 -27.54 15.02
C GLY A 11 14.65 -26.85 14.53
N VAL A 12 14.30 -25.71 15.13
CA VAL A 12 13.22 -24.85 14.62
C VAL A 12 13.59 -24.41 13.20
N ALA A 13 12.77 -24.78 12.22
CA ALA A 13 12.92 -24.39 10.83
C ALA A 13 13.18 -22.88 10.67
N THR A 14 14.32 -22.52 10.09
CA THR A 14 14.70 -21.11 9.92
C THR A 14 13.95 -20.46 8.75
N LEU A 15 13.95 -19.12 8.69
CA LEU A 15 13.40 -18.40 7.53
C LEU A 15 14.13 -18.78 6.24
N ASP A 16 15.46 -18.91 6.29
CA ASP A 16 16.28 -19.23 5.12
C ASP A 16 15.99 -20.64 4.60
N ASP A 17 15.69 -21.60 5.49
CA ASP A 17 15.29 -22.95 5.08
C ASP A 17 13.95 -22.94 4.33
N LYS A 18 12.98 -22.15 4.83
CA LYS A 18 11.68 -21.96 4.17
C LYS A 18 11.84 -21.31 2.80
N VAL A 19 12.65 -20.25 2.71
CA VAL A 19 12.92 -19.55 1.45
C VAL A 19 13.63 -20.48 0.46
N ARG A 20 14.62 -21.26 0.91
CA ARG A 20 15.32 -22.24 0.08
C ARG A 20 14.37 -23.29 -0.48
N PHE A 21 13.48 -23.83 0.36
CA PHE A 21 12.45 -24.77 -0.09
C PHE A 21 11.54 -24.12 -1.14
N LEU A 22 10.90 -23.00 -0.83
CA LEU A 22 9.98 -22.31 -1.75
C LEU A 22 10.66 -21.78 -3.02
N SER A 23 11.98 -21.69 -3.07
CA SER A 23 12.69 -21.28 -4.29
C SER A 23 12.88 -22.42 -5.29
N ARG A 24 12.59 -23.68 -4.91
CA ARG A 24 12.79 -24.84 -5.78
C ARG A 24 11.54 -25.16 -6.60
N PRO A 25 11.66 -25.46 -7.90
CA PRO A 25 10.52 -25.84 -8.73
C PRO A 25 9.79 -27.10 -8.26
N ASP A 26 10.51 -28.07 -7.68
CA ASP A 26 9.97 -29.35 -7.20
C ASP A 26 9.17 -29.24 -5.88
N SER A 27 9.14 -28.06 -5.25
CA SER A 27 8.26 -27.77 -4.11
C SER A 27 6.80 -27.49 -4.51
N TYR A 28 6.52 -27.45 -5.81
CA TYR A 28 5.22 -27.08 -6.37
C TYR A 28 4.61 -28.21 -7.20
N ALA A 29 3.38 -28.00 -7.69
CA ALA A 29 2.70 -28.95 -8.55
C ALA A 29 3.54 -29.32 -9.80
N PRO A 30 3.40 -30.55 -10.34
CA PRO A 30 4.13 -30.97 -11.53
C PRO A 30 3.98 -29.97 -12.69
N GLY A 31 5.09 -29.65 -13.34
CA GLY A 31 5.14 -28.73 -14.48
C GLY A 31 5.75 -27.36 -14.20
N VAL A 32 5.98 -26.99 -12.93
CA VAL A 32 6.77 -25.80 -12.58
C VAL A 32 8.25 -26.06 -12.93
N LYS A 33 8.79 -25.28 -13.87
CA LYS A 33 10.20 -25.40 -14.30
C LYS A 33 11.13 -24.42 -13.60
N ASN A 34 10.63 -23.22 -13.27
CA ASN A 34 11.38 -22.13 -12.67
C ASN A 34 10.53 -21.42 -11.62
N VAL A 35 11.19 -20.90 -10.59
CA VAL A 35 10.57 -20.06 -9.56
C VAL A 35 11.29 -18.72 -9.53
N ALA A 36 10.59 -17.65 -9.85
CA ALA A 36 11.14 -16.30 -9.68
C ALA A 36 10.83 -15.81 -8.27
N VAL A 37 11.86 -15.35 -7.56
CA VAL A 37 11.75 -14.88 -6.17
C VAL A 37 11.89 -13.37 -6.11
N ARG A 38 10.92 -12.70 -5.50
CA ARG A 38 10.96 -11.27 -5.20
C ARG A 38 10.89 -11.07 -3.70
N GLU A 39 11.81 -10.28 -3.18
CA GLU A 39 11.84 -9.91 -1.78
C GLU A 39 11.33 -8.48 -1.61
N THR A 40 10.38 -8.30 -0.69
CA THR A 40 9.89 -6.98 -0.25
C THR A 40 10.38 -6.68 1.16
N HIS A 41 10.03 -5.51 1.69
CA HIS A 41 10.36 -5.15 3.08
C HIS A 41 9.75 -6.12 4.11
N MET A 42 8.61 -6.75 3.80
CA MET A 42 7.81 -7.53 4.75
C MET A 42 7.56 -8.98 4.31
N SER A 43 7.94 -9.37 3.09
CA SER A 43 7.59 -10.69 2.54
C SER A 43 8.59 -11.17 1.49
N PHE A 44 8.55 -12.47 1.22
CA PHE A 44 9.06 -13.08 0.00
C PHE A 44 7.88 -13.48 -0.88
N VAL A 45 8.01 -13.31 -2.19
CA VAL A 45 7.01 -13.60 -3.20
C VAL A 45 7.63 -14.56 -4.21
N PHE A 46 7.06 -15.77 -4.30
CA PHE A 46 7.54 -16.86 -5.16
C PHE A 46 6.57 -17.06 -6.32
N MET A 47 6.99 -16.73 -7.53
CA MET A 47 6.20 -16.91 -8.76
C MET A 47 6.55 -18.27 -9.38
N ALA A 48 5.63 -19.23 -9.27
CA ALA A 48 5.78 -20.61 -9.69
C ALA A 48 4.68 -20.96 -10.72
N GLY A 49 5.02 -20.89 -12.01
CA GLY A 49 4.05 -21.07 -13.10
C GLY A 49 2.96 -20.00 -13.06
N GLU A 50 1.70 -20.45 -13.04
CA GLU A 50 0.47 -19.63 -12.99
C GLU A 50 0.11 -19.16 -11.56
N ARG A 51 0.89 -19.55 -10.55
CA ARG A 51 0.61 -19.21 -9.15
C ARG A 51 1.74 -18.39 -8.53
N VAL A 52 1.37 -17.64 -7.51
CA VAL A 52 2.26 -16.85 -6.67
C VAL A 52 2.01 -17.23 -5.21
N TYR A 53 3.09 -17.45 -4.47
CA TYR A 53 3.05 -17.77 -3.05
C TYR A 53 3.76 -16.67 -2.29
N LYS A 54 3.08 -16.06 -1.31
CA LYS A 54 3.64 -14.98 -0.49
C LYS A 54 3.87 -15.48 0.94
N LEU A 55 5.12 -15.43 1.37
CA LEU A 55 5.57 -15.75 2.73
C LEU A 55 5.89 -14.44 3.48
N LYS A 56 5.27 -14.20 4.63
CA LYS A 56 5.58 -13.02 5.46
C LYS A 56 6.87 -13.24 6.26
N LYS A 57 7.68 -12.19 6.38
CA LYS A 57 8.91 -12.22 7.18
C LYS A 57 8.59 -12.07 8.68
N PRO A 58 9.38 -12.68 9.58
CA PRO A 58 9.23 -12.52 11.03
C PRO A 58 9.80 -11.18 11.50
N VAL A 59 9.16 -10.08 11.13
CA VAL A 59 9.63 -8.70 11.41
C VAL A 59 8.69 -7.99 12.39
N ARG A 60 9.24 -7.04 13.15
CA ARG A 60 8.49 -6.15 14.04
C ARG A 60 8.92 -4.71 13.82
N PHE A 61 7.99 -3.88 13.37
CA PHE A 61 8.10 -2.44 13.21
C PHE A 61 7.14 -1.72 14.15
N PRO A 62 7.29 -0.40 14.41
CA PRO A 62 6.38 0.34 15.27
C PRO A 62 4.90 0.30 14.85
N TYR A 63 4.62 -0.02 13.58
CA TYR A 63 3.28 -0.06 12.99
C TYR A 63 2.84 -1.46 12.55
N LEU A 64 3.67 -2.49 12.76
CA LEU A 64 3.45 -3.83 12.24
C LEU A 64 4.17 -4.89 13.08
N ASP A 65 3.50 -5.97 13.44
CA ASP A 65 4.14 -7.10 14.10
C ASP A 65 3.78 -8.42 13.42
N PHE A 66 4.78 -9.04 12.81
CA PHE A 66 4.76 -10.38 12.19
C PHE A 66 5.74 -11.34 12.90
N SER A 67 6.18 -11.00 14.11
CA SER A 67 7.23 -11.75 14.82
C SER A 67 6.79 -13.17 15.16
N THR A 68 5.51 -13.41 15.47
CA THR A 68 5.00 -14.75 15.80
C THR A 68 4.31 -15.44 14.63
N LEU A 69 4.20 -16.77 14.70
CA LEU A 69 3.51 -17.57 13.69
C LEU A 69 2.03 -17.21 13.60
N GLU A 70 1.37 -16.98 14.75
CA GLU A 70 -0.04 -16.62 14.87
C GLU A 70 -0.31 -15.25 14.23
N GLN A 71 0.58 -14.29 14.44
CA GLN A 71 0.51 -12.97 13.82
C GLN A 71 0.62 -13.07 12.30
N ARG A 72 1.56 -13.89 11.79
CA ARG A 72 1.67 -14.13 10.34
C ARG A 72 0.45 -14.85 9.77
N ALA A 73 -0.11 -15.81 10.49
CA ALA A 73 -1.35 -16.48 10.10
C ALA A 73 -2.51 -15.49 9.98
N SER A 74 -2.71 -14.64 10.99
CA SER A 74 -3.73 -13.60 11.02
C SER A 74 -3.54 -12.61 9.87
N ALA A 75 -2.30 -12.17 9.63
CA ALA A 75 -1.98 -11.26 8.55
C ALA A 75 -2.22 -11.87 7.16
N CYS A 76 -1.91 -13.16 6.95
CA CYS A 76 -2.20 -13.83 5.68
C CYS A 76 -3.72 -13.92 5.43
N ARG A 77 -4.52 -14.24 6.45
CA ARG A 77 -5.99 -14.26 6.34
C ARG A 77 -6.57 -12.87 6.11
N ALA A 78 -6.02 -11.84 6.77
CA ALA A 78 -6.41 -10.45 6.55
C ALA A 78 -6.11 -10.02 5.11
N GLU A 79 -4.90 -10.29 4.61
CA GLU A 79 -4.52 -10.00 3.22
C GLU A 79 -5.45 -10.69 2.22
N PHE A 80 -5.70 -11.98 2.40
CA PHE A 80 -6.62 -12.75 1.56
C PHE A 80 -8.03 -12.15 1.55
N SER A 81 -8.62 -11.95 2.73
CA SER A 81 -9.99 -11.42 2.85
C SER A 81 -10.14 -10.02 2.28
N LEU A 82 -9.19 -9.12 2.59
CA LEU A 82 -9.26 -7.72 2.19
C LEU A 82 -9.10 -7.53 0.68
N ASN A 83 -8.21 -8.29 0.06
CA ASN A 83 -7.96 -8.16 -1.37
C ASN A 83 -9.02 -8.85 -2.24
N ARG A 84 -9.68 -9.91 -1.75
CA ARG A 84 -10.81 -10.53 -2.48
C ARG A 84 -11.98 -9.58 -2.75
N ARG A 85 -12.07 -8.45 -2.04
CA ARG A 85 -13.06 -7.39 -2.30
C ARG A 85 -12.89 -6.74 -3.68
N LEU A 86 -11.66 -6.72 -4.20
CA LEU A 86 -11.28 -6.07 -5.46
C LEU A 86 -10.56 -7.01 -6.45
N ALA A 87 -10.23 -8.22 -6.01
CA ALA A 87 -9.52 -9.23 -6.78
C ALA A 87 -9.90 -10.67 -6.36
N PRO A 88 -11.20 -11.04 -6.42
CA PRO A 88 -11.68 -12.33 -5.89
C PRO A 88 -11.04 -13.55 -6.56
N ASP A 89 -10.72 -13.46 -7.85
CA ASP A 89 -10.11 -14.54 -8.66
C ASP A 89 -8.57 -14.48 -8.69
N VAL A 90 -7.98 -13.55 -7.93
CA VAL A 90 -6.53 -13.46 -7.77
C VAL A 90 -6.11 -14.09 -6.46
N TYR A 91 -6.80 -13.80 -5.36
CA TYR A 91 -6.46 -14.35 -4.04
C TYR A 91 -7.18 -15.69 -3.86
N LEU A 92 -6.44 -16.78 -4.06
CA LEU A 92 -7.00 -18.13 -4.21
C LEU A 92 -7.14 -18.86 -2.88
N ASP A 93 -6.13 -18.79 -2.00
CA ASP A 93 -6.16 -19.50 -0.72
C ASP A 93 -5.14 -18.95 0.31
N VAL A 94 -5.24 -19.41 1.56
CA VAL A 94 -4.22 -19.29 2.61
C VAL A 94 -3.87 -20.69 3.12
N VAL A 95 -2.69 -21.18 2.73
CA VAL A 95 -2.26 -22.56 3.00
C VAL A 95 -1.14 -22.62 4.04
N PRO A 96 -1.08 -23.66 4.87
CA PRO A 96 0.06 -23.85 5.78
C PRO A 96 1.30 -24.31 5.00
N LEU A 97 2.46 -23.82 5.41
CA LEU A 97 3.75 -24.43 5.13
C LEU A 97 4.08 -25.34 6.30
N THR A 98 4.04 -26.66 6.12
CA THR A 98 4.29 -27.63 7.18
C THR A 98 5.73 -28.12 7.16
N ALA A 99 6.29 -28.44 8.33
CA ALA A 99 7.61 -29.04 8.46
C ALA A 99 7.51 -30.38 9.21
N SER A 100 8.11 -31.42 8.63
CA SER A 100 8.15 -32.78 9.18
C SER A 100 9.55 -33.38 9.04
N ALA A 101 9.74 -34.62 9.53
CA ALA A 101 11.00 -35.35 9.36
C ALA A 101 11.39 -35.55 7.88
N SER A 102 10.42 -35.60 6.97
CA SER A 102 10.66 -35.71 5.52
C SER A 102 10.88 -34.37 4.82
N GLY A 103 10.90 -33.25 5.55
CA GLY A 103 11.10 -31.90 5.04
C GLY A 103 9.82 -31.05 5.04
N PHE A 104 9.83 -30.00 4.22
CA PHE A 104 8.72 -29.07 4.08
C PHE A 104 7.69 -29.54 3.04
N ALA A 105 6.44 -29.16 3.25
CA ALA A 105 5.36 -29.33 2.28
C ALA A 105 4.39 -28.14 2.31
N ILE A 106 3.86 -27.78 1.14
CA ILE A 106 2.79 -26.77 1.01
C ILE A 106 1.46 -27.49 1.17
N GLY A 107 0.67 -27.11 2.17
CA GLY A 107 -0.62 -27.72 2.44
C GLY A 107 -0.55 -29.16 2.99
N GLY A 108 0.58 -29.56 3.58
CA GLY A 108 0.75 -30.90 4.16
C GLY A 108 0.04 -31.08 5.51
N GLU A 109 0.05 -32.31 6.04
CA GLU A 109 -0.62 -32.71 7.29
C GLU A 109 0.28 -32.63 8.55
N GLY A 110 1.45 -31.99 8.46
CA GLY A 110 2.41 -31.87 9.56
C GLY A 110 2.28 -30.59 10.42
N PRO A 111 3.16 -30.42 11.42
CA PRO A 111 3.25 -29.17 12.19
C PRO A 111 3.44 -27.96 11.29
N VAL A 112 2.62 -26.92 11.51
CA VAL A 112 2.70 -25.68 10.74
C VAL A 112 3.96 -24.91 11.10
N SER A 113 4.80 -24.67 10.10
CA SER A 113 6.02 -23.88 10.20
C SER A 113 5.80 -22.42 9.80
N ASP A 114 4.93 -22.17 8.82
CA ASP A 114 4.48 -20.83 8.42
C ASP A 114 3.17 -20.86 7.63
N TRP A 115 2.72 -19.69 7.15
CA TRP A 115 1.54 -19.55 6.29
C TRP A 115 1.89 -18.86 4.97
N LEU A 116 1.22 -19.28 3.90
CA LEU A 116 1.38 -18.73 2.56
C LEU A 116 0.05 -18.20 2.04
N VAL A 117 0.05 -16.98 1.51
CA VAL A 117 -1.05 -16.50 0.66
C VAL A 117 -0.81 -17.01 -0.75
N VAL A 118 -1.77 -17.73 -1.30
CA VAL A 118 -1.73 -18.27 -2.67
C VAL A 118 -2.52 -17.36 -3.58
N MET A 119 -1.88 -16.90 -4.65
CA MET A 119 -2.48 -16.00 -5.62
C MET A 119 -2.33 -16.55 -7.04
N ARG A 120 -3.25 -16.19 -7.93
CA ARG A 120 -3.06 -16.31 -9.38
C ARG A 120 -1.99 -15.31 -9.81
N ARG A 121 -1.09 -15.73 -10.69
CA ARG A 121 -0.10 -14.84 -11.27
C ARG A 121 -0.77 -13.86 -12.22
N LEU A 122 -0.41 -12.58 -12.07
CA LEU A 122 -0.81 -11.52 -12.98
C LEU A 122 0.38 -11.15 -13.87
N ASP A 123 0.09 -10.69 -15.09
CA ASP A 123 1.10 -10.20 -16.01
C ASP A 123 1.54 -8.80 -15.58
N ASP A 124 2.80 -8.65 -15.14
CA ASP A 124 3.37 -7.37 -14.71
C ASP A 124 3.33 -6.29 -15.81
N SER A 125 3.21 -6.67 -17.09
CA SER A 125 3.11 -5.72 -18.21
C SER A 125 1.70 -5.12 -18.40
N ALA A 126 0.71 -5.64 -17.68
CA ALA A 126 -0.70 -5.28 -17.79
C ALA A 126 -1.23 -4.41 -16.64
N ASN A 127 -0.36 -4.00 -15.69
CA ASN A 127 -0.76 -3.04 -14.66
C ASN A 127 -0.81 -1.60 -15.20
N LEU A 128 -1.51 -0.73 -14.47
CA LEU A 128 -1.72 0.66 -14.85
C LEU A 128 -0.38 1.40 -14.93
N GLU A 129 0.55 1.21 -13.99
CA GLU A 129 1.89 1.84 -14.08
C GLU A 129 2.59 1.51 -15.41
N ALA A 130 2.61 0.24 -15.82
CA ALA A 130 3.20 -0.20 -17.09
C ALA A 130 2.48 0.45 -18.30
N ALA A 131 1.15 0.46 -18.29
CA ALA A 131 0.36 1.08 -19.36
C ALA A 131 0.57 2.60 -19.47
N LEU A 132 0.79 3.29 -18.34
CA LEU A 132 1.11 4.71 -18.30
C LEU A 132 2.51 4.99 -18.87
N LEU A 133 3.51 4.22 -18.44
CA LEU A 133 4.89 4.38 -18.90
C LEU A 133 5.02 4.12 -20.41
N ASP A 134 4.28 3.13 -20.92
CA ASP A 134 4.30 2.80 -22.34
C ASP A 134 3.31 3.63 -23.17
N ARG A 135 2.54 4.52 -22.54
CA ARG A 135 1.53 5.38 -23.19
C ARG A 135 0.48 4.59 -23.98
N ARG A 136 0.08 3.42 -23.48
CA ARG A 136 -0.89 2.49 -24.11
C ARG A 136 -2.28 2.50 -23.47
N LEU A 137 -2.56 3.49 -22.62
CA LEU A 137 -3.82 3.57 -21.86
C LEU A 137 -4.90 4.35 -22.62
N PHE A 138 -6.09 3.75 -22.75
CA PHE A 138 -7.24 4.38 -23.38
C PHE A 138 -8.21 5.00 -22.34
N PRO A 139 -8.93 6.08 -22.67
CA PRO A 139 -9.90 6.69 -21.76
C PRO A 139 -11.01 5.75 -21.26
N ALA A 140 -11.41 4.78 -22.08
CA ALA A 140 -12.42 3.78 -21.69
C ALA A 140 -11.93 2.86 -20.55
N GLN A 141 -10.64 2.49 -20.55
CA GLN A 141 -10.05 1.69 -19.48
C GLN A 141 -10.00 2.48 -18.16
N VAL A 142 -9.75 3.78 -18.24
CA VAL A 142 -9.81 4.67 -17.06
C VAL A 142 -11.24 4.79 -16.53
N ASP A 143 -12.23 4.82 -17.41
CA ASP A 143 -13.64 4.82 -17.00
C ASP A 143 -14.03 3.49 -16.31
N GLN A 144 -13.50 2.35 -16.76
CA GLN A 144 -13.70 1.06 -16.11
C GLN A 144 -13.09 1.02 -14.70
N ILE A 145 -11.89 1.58 -14.52
CA ILE A 145 -11.26 1.75 -13.20
C ILE A 145 -12.15 2.60 -12.29
N ALA A 146 -12.64 3.74 -12.79
CA ALA A 146 -13.51 4.62 -12.03
C ALA A 146 -14.83 3.91 -11.63
N ALA A 147 -15.45 3.16 -12.54
CA ALA A 147 -16.68 2.41 -12.25
C ALA A 147 -16.47 1.30 -11.20
N ALA A 148 -15.34 0.60 -11.25
CA ALA A 148 -14.97 -0.40 -10.25
C ALA A 148 -14.74 0.25 -8.86
N LEU A 149 -14.02 1.37 -8.81
CA LEU A 149 -13.82 2.14 -7.57
C LEU A 149 -15.13 2.70 -7.02
N GLU A 150 -16.02 3.21 -7.89
CA GLU A 150 -17.33 3.67 -7.48
C GLU A 150 -18.12 2.56 -6.78
N THR A 151 -18.15 1.38 -7.41
CA THR A 151 -18.82 0.19 -6.87
C THR A 151 -18.19 -0.22 -5.54
N PHE A 152 -16.87 -0.24 -5.45
CA PHE A 152 -16.15 -0.56 -4.22
C PHE A 152 -16.50 0.41 -3.08
N TYR A 153 -16.41 1.73 -3.30
CA TYR A 153 -16.69 2.73 -2.27
C TYR A 153 -18.15 2.78 -1.83
N ARG A 154 -19.09 2.43 -2.71
CA ARG A 154 -20.51 2.32 -2.35
C ARG A 154 -20.77 1.17 -1.39
N HIS A 155 -20.07 0.04 -1.56
CA HIS A 155 -20.26 -1.17 -0.75
C HIS A 155 -19.25 -1.32 0.41
N ALA A 156 -18.19 -0.52 0.41
CA ALA A 156 -17.19 -0.54 1.47
C ALA A 156 -17.83 -0.21 2.84
N ARG A 157 -17.43 -0.98 3.86
CA ARG A 157 -17.91 -0.79 5.24
C ARG A 157 -17.61 0.64 5.70
N ARG A 158 -18.62 1.34 6.21
CA ARG A 158 -18.46 2.67 6.83
C ARG A 158 -17.69 2.55 8.14
N ILE A 159 -16.74 3.44 8.35
CA ILE A 159 -15.95 3.51 9.58
C ILE A 159 -16.37 4.77 10.34
N TYR A 160 -16.69 4.59 11.62
CA TYR A 160 -17.12 5.67 12.49
C TYR A 160 -15.95 6.08 13.38
N LEU A 161 -15.59 7.36 13.30
CA LEU A 161 -14.57 7.96 14.14
C LEU A 161 -15.11 9.27 14.70
N LEU A 162 -14.60 9.65 15.86
CA LEU A 162 -14.89 10.97 16.41
C LEU A 162 -14.11 12.04 15.63
N PRO A 163 -14.73 13.18 15.29
CA PRO A 163 -14.04 14.27 14.59
C PRO A 163 -12.75 14.72 15.28
N GLU A 164 -12.75 14.75 16.62
CA GLU A 164 -11.61 15.17 17.45
C GLU A 164 -10.42 14.23 17.26
N ILE A 165 -10.69 12.91 17.16
CA ILE A 165 -9.66 11.90 16.88
C ILE A 165 -9.06 12.11 15.48
N CYS A 166 -9.91 12.34 14.47
CA CYS A 166 -9.44 12.57 13.10
C CYS A 166 -8.57 13.83 12.98
N LEU A 167 -9.01 14.94 13.61
CA LEU A 167 -8.26 16.19 13.65
C LEU A 167 -6.93 16.05 14.38
N ALA A 168 -6.92 15.37 15.53
CA ALA A 168 -5.70 15.10 16.26
C ALA A 168 -4.71 14.29 15.41
N GLU A 169 -5.19 13.28 14.68
CA GLU A 169 -4.35 12.48 13.79
C GLU A 169 -3.78 13.25 12.61
N TRP A 170 -4.54 14.14 11.97
CA TRP A 170 -3.97 15.00 10.92
C TRP A 170 -2.90 15.93 11.49
N ASN A 171 -3.13 16.55 12.64
CA ASN A 171 -2.13 17.40 13.29
C ASN A 171 -0.86 16.61 13.66
N ASN A 172 -1.02 15.40 14.22
CA ASN A 172 0.08 14.51 14.56
C ASN A 172 0.85 14.06 13.32
N ALA A 173 0.15 13.76 12.21
CA ALA A 173 0.80 13.42 10.94
C ALA A 173 1.63 14.58 10.41
N LEU A 174 1.11 15.81 10.43
CA LEU A 174 1.86 17.01 10.02
C LEU A 174 3.09 17.26 10.92
N ALA A 175 2.96 17.06 12.23
CA ALA A 175 4.07 17.19 13.16
C ALA A 175 5.16 16.13 12.89
N TYR A 176 4.74 14.89 12.59
CA TYR A 176 5.68 13.82 12.26
C TYR A 176 6.37 14.04 10.91
N ASP A 177 5.63 14.47 9.90
CA ASP A 177 6.18 14.85 8.60
C ASP A 177 7.20 15.98 8.76
N ALA A 178 6.89 17.00 9.55
CA ALA A 178 7.83 18.07 9.87
C ALA A 178 9.11 17.55 10.56
N ARG A 179 8.97 16.68 11.57
CA ARG A 179 10.12 16.12 12.30
C ARG A 179 11.08 15.37 11.39
N VAL A 180 10.58 14.56 10.46
CA VAL A 180 11.44 13.73 9.59
C VAL A 180 11.95 14.53 8.39
N LEU A 181 11.09 15.28 7.71
CA LEU A 181 11.46 15.96 6.47
C LEU A 181 12.31 17.22 6.68
N LEU A 182 12.27 17.79 7.90
CA LEU A 182 13.16 18.90 8.29
C LEU A 182 14.45 18.44 8.97
N ASP A 183 14.69 17.12 9.07
CA ASP A 183 15.94 16.60 9.59
C ASP A 183 17.09 16.92 8.61
N MET A 184 18.06 17.71 9.08
CA MET A 184 19.18 18.20 8.29
C MET A 184 20.06 17.08 7.73
N ARG A 185 20.05 15.89 8.37
CA ARG A 185 20.82 14.72 7.93
C ARG A 185 20.42 14.26 6.52
N PHE A 186 19.16 14.47 6.14
CA PHE A 186 18.65 14.02 4.84
C PHE A 186 18.86 15.01 3.70
N ARG A 187 19.36 16.23 3.96
CA ARG A 187 19.67 17.25 2.94
C ARG A 187 18.51 17.48 1.94
N LEU A 188 17.28 17.50 2.47
CA LEU A 188 16.06 17.85 1.73
C LEU A 188 15.89 19.39 1.67
N PRO A 189 15.16 19.92 0.68
CA PRO A 189 15.00 21.38 0.50
C PRO A 189 14.11 21.99 1.61
N GLN A 190 14.74 22.43 2.71
CA GLN A 190 14.08 22.88 3.93
C GLN A 190 13.05 24.00 3.70
N GLY A 191 13.38 24.99 2.86
CA GLY A 191 12.45 26.08 2.53
C GLY A 191 11.19 25.60 1.82
N CYS A 192 11.32 24.60 0.95
CA CYS A 192 10.18 23.97 0.27
C CYS A 192 9.29 23.23 1.27
N VAL A 193 9.88 22.39 2.12
CA VAL A 193 9.14 21.64 3.16
C VAL A 193 8.38 22.58 4.10
N ARG A 194 9.03 23.65 4.59
CA ARG A 194 8.39 24.65 5.47
C ARG A 194 7.21 25.36 4.79
N ARG A 195 7.31 25.65 3.49
CA ARG A 195 6.22 26.29 2.73
C ARG A 195 5.01 25.36 2.60
N ILE A 196 5.23 24.08 2.31
CA ILE A 196 4.16 23.08 2.24
C ILE A 196 3.47 22.93 3.59
N LEU A 197 4.24 22.74 4.67
CA LEU A 197 3.72 22.63 6.03
C LEU A 197 2.90 23.86 6.44
N ARG A 198 3.34 25.07 6.05
CA ARG A 198 2.59 26.30 6.32
C ARG A 198 1.21 26.29 5.65
N ALA A 199 1.14 25.89 4.38
CA ALA A 199 -0.14 25.82 3.66
C ALA A 199 -1.08 24.78 4.28
N GLN A 200 -0.58 23.58 4.60
CA GLN A 200 -1.37 22.53 5.24
C GLN A 200 -1.86 22.92 6.64
N ARG A 201 -1.01 23.56 7.46
CA ARG A 201 -1.41 24.09 8.76
C ARG A 201 -2.49 25.17 8.62
N ARG A 202 -2.33 26.08 7.67
CA ARG A 202 -3.33 27.12 7.38
C ARG A 202 -4.68 26.49 7.01
N PHE A 203 -4.68 25.45 6.18
CA PHE A 203 -5.89 24.71 5.85
C PHE A 203 -6.55 24.12 7.11
N LEU A 204 -5.79 23.42 7.96
CA LEU A 204 -6.35 22.87 9.20
C LEU A 204 -6.89 23.96 10.15
N THR A 205 -6.25 25.13 10.21
CA THR A 205 -6.73 26.24 11.03
C THR A 205 -7.99 26.90 10.46
N GLN A 206 -8.08 27.07 9.14
CA GLN A 206 -9.15 27.87 8.50
C GLN A 206 -10.32 27.04 7.98
N ARG A 207 -10.10 25.75 7.69
CA ARG A 207 -11.01 24.87 6.93
C ARG A 207 -11.14 23.47 7.54
N SER A 208 -10.86 23.30 8.84
CA SER A 208 -11.02 21.99 9.51
C SER A 208 -12.48 21.56 9.63
N ASP A 209 -13.42 22.49 9.58
CA ASP A 209 -14.86 22.25 9.46
C ASP A 209 -15.18 21.32 8.29
N LEU A 210 -14.58 21.52 7.10
CA LEU A 210 -14.77 20.63 5.96
C LEU A 210 -14.41 19.19 6.31
N LEU A 211 -13.28 18.98 6.99
CA LEU A 211 -12.84 17.66 7.39
C LEU A 211 -13.76 17.03 8.45
N ILE A 212 -14.24 17.84 9.40
CA ILE A 212 -15.22 17.43 10.41
C ILE A 212 -16.53 17.01 9.73
N GLU A 213 -16.99 17.77 8.73
CA GLU A 213 -18.20 17.48 7.96
C GLU A 213 -18.09 16.14 7.24
N ARG A 214 -16.94 15.81 6.63
CA ARG A 214 -16.72 14.48 6.04
C ARG A 214 -16.91 13.36 7.06
N VAL A 215 -16.38 13.52 8.27
CA VAL A 215 -16.52 12.54 9.36
C VAL A 215 -17.98 12.45 9.83
N ARG A 216 -18.64 13.59 10.08
CA ARG A 216 -20.05 13.67 10.51
C ARG A 216 -21.00 13.09 9.47
N ALA A 217 -20.73 13.33 8.19
CA ALA A 217 -21.46 12.77 7.06
C ALA A 217 -21.11 11.29 6.78
N ARG A 218 -20.34 10.64 7.67
CA ARG A 218 -20.01 9.20 7.60
C ARG A 218 -19.32 8.81 6.29
N ARG A 219 -18.49 9.71 5.74
CA ARG A 219 -17.81 9.50 4.46
C ARG A 219 -16.64 8.52 4.54
N LEU A 220 -16.09 8.29 5.74
CA LEU A 220 -14.98 7.35 5.93
C LEU A 220 -15.43 5.90 5.69
N VAL A 221 -14.61 5.17 4.92
CA VAL A 221 -14.83 3.75 4.59
C VAL A 221 -13.59 2.92 4.88
N ASP A 222 -13.75 1.60 4.95
CA ASP A 222 -12.65 0.63 4.94
C ASP A 222 -12.12 0.52 3.50
N ALA A 223 -11.30 1.48 3.09
CA ALA A 223 -10.82 1.68 1.73
C ALA A 223 -9.71 0.68 1.34
N HIS A 224 -9.01 0.94 0.24
CA HIS A 224 -7.84 0.15 -0.14
C HIS A 224 -6.63 0.46 0.77
N GLY A 225 -6.46 1.72 1.16
CA GLY A 225 -5.41 2.20 2.07
C GLY A 225 -4.11 2.61 1.39
N ASP A 226 -3.81 2.02 0.22
CA ASP A 226 -2.56 2.24 -0.52
C ASP A 226 -2.74 2.02 -2.04
N LEU A 227 -3.78 2.60 -2.62
CA LEU A 227 -4.13 2.41 -4.03
C LEU A 227 -3.15 3.17 -4.95
N ARG A 228 -2.35 2.43 -5.72
CA ARG A 228 -1.35 2.99 -6.64
C ARG A 228 -1.44 2.36 -8.03
N PRO A 229 -0.92 3.02 -9.09
CA PRO A 229 -0.98 2.48 -10.44
C PRO A 229 -0.37 1.07 -10.60
N GLU A 230 0.71 0.75 -9.89
CA GLU A 230 1.30 -0.60 -9.95
C GLU A 230 0.43 -1.69 -9.29
N HIS A 231 -0.62 -1.31 -8.58
CA HIS A 231 -1.57 -2.22 -7.91
C HIS A 231 -2.85 -2.46 -8.70
N ILE A 232 -3.01 -1.81 -9.86
CA ILE A 232 -4.24 -1.87 -10.67
C ILE A 232 -3.92 -2.59 -11.97
N TRP A 233 -4.52 -3.75 -12.22
CA TRP A 233 -4.44 -4.48 -13.47
C TRP A 233 -5.59 -4.13 -14.39
N LEU A 234 -5.26 -3.79 -15.64
CA LEU A 234 -6.23 -3.48 -16.67
C LEU A 234 -6.94 -4.76 -17.12
N GLY A 235 -8.24 -4.66 -17.39
CA GLY A 235 -9.08 -5.79 -17.77
C GLY A 235 -10.56 -5.46 -17.58
N GLU A 236 -11.42 -6.43 -17.87
CA GLU A 236 -12.87 -6.30 -17.71
C GLU A 236 -13.40 -7.42 -16.81
N PRO A 237 -13.64 -7.17 -15.51
CA PRO A 237 -13.39 -5.93 -14.78
C PRO A 237 -11.89 -5.70 -14.46
N PRO A 238 -11.46 -4.47 -14.16
CA PRO A 238 -10.11 -4.20 -13.66
C PRO A 238 -9.94 -4.81 -12.27
N ILE A 239 -8.71 -5.20 -11.97
CA ILE A 239 -8.33 -5.91 -10.74
C ILE A 239 -7.46 -4.99 -9.89
N MET A 240 -7.68 -4.94 -8.58
CA MET A 240 -6.83 -4.16 -7.66
C MET A 240 -6.36 -5.02 -6.49
N ILE A 241 -5.06 -5.02 -6.25
CA ILE A 241 -4.41 -5.88 -5.24
C ILE A 241 -3.56 -5.06 -4.26
N ASP A 242 -2.99 -5.73 -3.26
CA ASP A 242 -2.12 -5.12 -2.24
C ASP A 242 -2.82 -4.04 -1.39
N CYS A 243 -4.09 -4.30 -1.05
CA CYS A 243 -4.83 -3.57 -0.04
C CYS A 243 -4.12 -3.69 1.31
N LEU A 244 -3.92 -2.55 1.98
CA LEU A 244 -3.12 -2.42 3.21
C LEU A 244 -3.67 -3.33 4.32
N GLU A 245 -3.06 -4.48 4.59
CA GLU A 245 -3.69 -5.52 5.40
C GLU A 245 -3.57 -5.29 6.91
N PHE A 246 -2.52 -4.60 7.33
CA PHE A 246 -2.06 -4.61 8.72
C PHE A 246 -2.64 -3.51 9.63
N SER A 247 -3.36 -2.54 9.08
CA SER A 247 -3.96 -1.47 9.89
C SER A 247 -5.31 -1.03 9.33
N ALA A 248 -6.37 -1.48 9.98
CA ALA A 248 -7.73 -1.01 9.70
C ALA A 248 -7.86 0.50 9.88
N ARG A 249 -7.10 1.09 10.82
CA ARG A 249 -7.10 2.54 11.04
C ARG A 249 -6.51 3.31 9.86
N LEU A 250 -5.44 2.81 9.24
CA LEU A 250 -4.86 3.42 8.04
C LEU A 250 -5.73 3.23 6.79
N ARG A 251 -6.55 2.18 6.74
CA ARG A 251 -7.57 1.99 5.70
C ARG A 251 -8.85 2.78 5.91
N ALA A 252 -9.11 3.29 7.13
CA ALA A 252 -10.26 4.13 7.43
C ALA A 252 -10.08 5.52 6.79
N LEU A 253 -10.44 5.61 5.51
CA LEU A 253 -10.16 6.75 4.64
C LEU A 253 -11.43 7.33 4.03
N ASP A 254 -11.37 8.61 3.72
CA ASP A 254 -12.30 9.25 2.82
C ASP A 254 -11.97 8.80 1.38
N PRO A 255 -12.93 8.32 0.57
CA PRO A 255 -12.70 8.05 -0.85
C PRO A 255 -12.05 9.22 -1.59
N LEU A 256 -12.33 10.47 -1.21
CA LEU A 256 -11.69 11.64 -1.81
C LEU A 256 -10.18 11.69 -1.53
N ASP A 257 -9.73 11.29 -0.33
CA ASP A 257 -8.30 11.18 0.03
C ASP A 257 -7.62 10.04 -0.74
N GLU A 258 -8.30 8.90 -0.92
CA GLU A 258 -7.74 7.78 -1.70
C GLU A 258 -7.64 8.11 -3.19
N ILE A 259 -8.64 8.78 -3.79
CA ILE A 259 -8.57 9.25 -5.17
C ILE A 259 -7.54 10.37 -5.35
N ALA A 260 -7.43 11.29 -4.39
CA ALA A 260 -6.34 12.28 -4.37
C ALA A 260 -4.96 11.61 -4.39
N PHE A 261 -4.80 10.50 -3.66
CA PHE A 261 -3.56 9.75 -3.67
C PHE A 261 -3.28 9.07 -5.03
N LEU A 262 -4.27 8.41 -5.62
CA LEU A 262 -4.12 7.78 -6.94
C LEU A 262 -3.82 8.83 -8.04
N ASP A 263 -4.48 9.98 -7.99
CA ASP A 263 -4.26 11.11 -8.89
C ASP A 263 -2.83 11.66 -8.76
N LEU A 264 -2.32 11.80 -7.55
CA LEU A 264 -0.93 12.17 -7.27
C LEU A 264 0.07 11.16 -7.89
N GLU A 265 -0.17 9.87 -7.72
CA GLU A 265 0.72 8.84 -8.28
C GLU A 265 0.66 8.79 -9.82
N CYS A 266 -0.49 9.04 -10.43
CA CYS A 266 -0.62 9.16 -11.89
C CYS A 266 0.15 10.38 -12.43
N GLU A 267 0.05 11.55 -11.78
CA GLU A 267 0.81 12.74 -12.16
C GLU A 267 2.32 12.53 -12.00
N ARG A 268 2.75 11.83 -10.94
CA ARG A 268 4.16 11.45 -10.76
C ARG A 268 4.71 10.64 -11.94
N LEU A 269 3.86 9.85 -12.59
CA LEU A 269 4.19 9.06 -13.78
C LEU A 269 4.00 9.84 -15.10
N GLY A 270 3.67 11.13 -15.03
CA GLY A 270 3.46 11.99 -16.21
C GLY A 270 2.08 11.87 -16.83
N ALA A 271 1.10 11.32 -16.11
CA ALA A 271 -0.25 11.04 -16.63
C ALA A 271 -1.36 11.71 -15.81
N GLU A 272 -1.27 13.03 -15.61
CA GLU A 272 -2.26 13.84 -14.87
C GLU A 272 -3.70 13.64 -15.38
N TRP A 273 -3.87 13.43 -16.69
CA TRP A 273 -5.19 13.23 -17.30
C TRP A 273 -5.96 12.03 -16.73
N VAL A 274 -5.25 11.01 -16.23
CA VAL A 274 -5.85 9.76 -15.73
C VAL A 274 -6.53 9.98 -14.40
N GLY A 275 -5.81 10.52 -13.42
CA GLY A 275 -6.38 10.83 -12.12
C GLY A 275 -7.48 11.89 -12.21
N ALA A 276 -7.28 12.94 -13.02
CA ALA A 276 -8.31 13.94 -13.29
C ALA A 276 -9.57 13.35 -13.96
N ARG A 277 -9.43 12.31 -14.78
CA ARG A 277 -10.59 11.60 -15.36
C ARG A 277 -11.29 10.75 -14.31
N ILE A 278 -10.58 10.02 -13.48
CA ILE A 278 -11.14 9.22 -12.37
C ILE A 278 -11.91 10.13 -11.40
N GLN A 279 -11.29 11.22 -10.95
CA GLN A 279 -11.92 12.21 -10.08
C GLN A 279 -13.22 12.75 -10.69
N ARG A 280 -13.22 13.15 -11.97
CA ARG A 280 -14.43 13.63 -12.65
C ARG A 280 -15.53 12.57 -12.73
N ARG A 281 -15.18 11.32 -13.02
CA ARG A 281 -16.16 10.22 -13.06
C ARG A 281 -16.78 9.95 -11.68
N LEU A 282 -15.99 10.12 -10.62
CA LEU A 282 -16.42 9.90 -9.25
C LEU A 282 -16.98 11.14 -8.57
N ALA A 283 -17.00 12.32 -9.21
CA ALA A 283 -17.29 13.60 -8.57
C ALA A 283 -18.58 13.61 -7.72
N ARG A 284 -19.67 13.01 -8.23
CA ARG A 284 -20.95 12.89 -7.49
C ARG A 284 -20.84 12.01 -6.24
N LEU A 285 -20.08 10.93 -6.30
CA LEU A 285 -19.86 10.04 -5.16
C LEU A 285 -18.96 10.73 -4.12
N LEU A 286 -17.89 11.35 -4.60
CA LEU A 286 -16.86 11.96 -3.77
C LEU A 286 -17.36 13.22 -3.07
N ASP A 287 -18.38 13.89 -3.61
CA ASP A 287 -18.92 15.14 -3.05
C ASP A 287 -17.78 16.15 -2.85
N ASP A 288 -17.04 16.34 -3.94
CA ASP A 288 -15.84 17.18 -4.01
C ASP A 288 -16.23 18.56 -4.53
N ASP A 289 -16.00 19.59 -3.72
CA ASP A 289 -16.05 20.98 -4.13
C ASP A 289 -14.64 21.46 -4.48
N PRO A 290 -14.33 21.73 -5.77
CA PRO A 290 -13.02 22.21 -6.18
C PRO A 290 -12.59 23.52 -5.53
N LEU A 291 -13.54 24.37 -5.12
CA LEU A 291 -13.26 25.66 -4.47
C LEU A 291 -12.88 25.51 -2.99
N SER A 292 -13.27 24.40 -2.37
CA SER A 292 -12.96 24.11 -0.97
C SER A 292 -11.47 23.94 -0.69
N GLY A 293 -10.69 23.53 -1.70
CA GLY A 293 -9.28 23.18 -1.57
C GLY A 293 -9.00 21.85 -0.85
N LEU A 294 -10.04 21.09 -0.47
CA LEU A 294 -9.91 19.83 0.27
C LEU A 294 -9.11 18.77 -0.52
N PHE A 295 -9.40 18.62 -1.82
CA PHE A 295 -8.66 17.69 -2.68
C PHE A 295 -7.15 18.03 -2.74
N LEU A 296 -6.81 19.31 -2.88
CA LEU A 296 -5.41 19.77 -2.90
C LEU A 296 -4.73 19.55 -1.53
N PHE A 297 -5.45 19.71 -0.43
CA PHE A 297 -4.96 19.38 0.90
C PHE A 297 -4.63 17.89 1.02
N TYR A 298 -5.55 17.00 0.61
CA TYR A 298 -5.29 15.55 0.61
C TYR A 298 -4.11 15.16 -0.27
N ARG A 299 -4.06 15.65 -1.52
CA ARG A 299 -2.92 15.41 -2.41
C ARG A 299 -1.59 15.87 -1.82
N SER A 300 -1.54 17.10 -1.32
CA SER A 300 -0.33 17.67 -0.69
C SER A 300 0.12 16.84 0.52
N ARG A 301 -0.83 16.41 1.37
CA ARG A 301 -0.55 15.56 2.54
C ARG A 301 -0.01 14.19 2.14
N ARG A 302 -0.63 13.55 1.14
CA ARG A 302 -0.18 12.26 0.60
C ARG A 302 1.20 12.36 -0.01
N ALA A 303 1.50 13.44 -0.72
CA ALA A 303 2.83 13.70 -1.26
C ALA A 303 3.88 13.86 -0.14
N MET A 304 3.57 14.60 0.95
CA MET A 304 4.48 14.68 2.11
C MET A 304 4.68 13.32 2.79
N LEU A 305 3.61 12.54 2.96
CA LEU A 305 3.70 11.17 3.48
C LEU A 305 4.63 10.31 2.62
N ARG A 306 4.48 10.33 1.29
CA ARG A 306 5.33 9.56 0.37
C ARG A 306 6.77 10.04 0.37
N ALA A 307 7.01 11.35 0.47
CA ALA A 307 8.35 11.89 0.65
C ALA A 307 8.99 11.39 1.96
N ARG A 308 8.22 11.36 3.05
CA ARG A 308 8.70 10.86 4.34
C ARG A 308 8.98 9.37 4.30
N LEU A 309 8.09 8.56 3.72
CA LEU A 309 8.30 7.12 3.59
C LEU A 309 9.52 6.82 2.72
N ALA A 310 9.72 7.55 1.62
CA ALA A 310 10.91 7.43 0.79
C ALA A 310 12.18 7.68 1.62
N ILE A 311 12.25 8.81 2.34
CA ILE A 311 13.47 9.14 3.11
C ILE A 311 13.68 8.23 4.32
N ALA A 312 12.60 7.70 4.91
CA ALA A 312 12.66 6.77 6.03
C ALA A 312 13.39 5.46 5.70
N HIS A 313 13.50 5.07 4.42
CA HIS A 313 14.35 3.94 4.04
C HIS A 313 15.82 4.15 4.43
N LEU A 314 16.30 5.39 4.54
CA LEU A 314 17.66 5.68 5.00
C LEU A 314 17.86 5.50 6.52
N LEU A 315 16.80 5.22 7.26
CA LEU A 315 16.86 4.86 8.69
C LEU A 315 17.08 3.36 8.90
N ASP A 316 16.92 2.55 7.85
CA ASP A 316 17.26 1.12 7.89
C ASP A 316 18.79 0.98 8.08
N PRO A 317 19.27 0.08 8.98
CA PRO A 317 20.71 -0.20 9.11
C PRO A 317 21.40 -0.57 7.79
N LYS A 318 20.68 -1.18 6.84
CA LYS A 318 21.20 -1.56 5.52
C LYS A 318 20.21 -1.15 4.42
N PRO A 319 20.13 0.16 4.09
CA PRO A 319 19.16 0.64 3.12
C PRO A 319 19.44 0.06 1.74
N ARG A 320 18.43 -0.56 1.12
CA ARG A 320 18.51 -0.99 -0.29
C ARG A 320 18.47 0.23 -1.20
N THR A 321 19.40 0.35 -2.16
CA THR A 321 19.47 1.47 -3.13
C THR A 321 19.37 2.86 -2.49
N PRO A 322 20.27 3.23 -1.55
CA PRO A 322 20.17 4.46 -0.77
C PRO A 322 20.10 5.74 -1.62
N GLU A 323 20.74 5.76 -2.77
CA GLU A 323 20.79 6.88 -3.71
C GLU A 323 19.43 7.21 -4.35
N LYS A 324 18.51 6.24 -4.43
CA LYS A 324 17.17 6.41 -5.01
C LYS A 324 16.26 7.24 -4.11
N TRP A 325 16.38 7.07 -2.79
CA TRP A 325 15.40 7.58 -1.83
C TRP A 325 15.34 9.10 -1.73
N PRO A 326 16.47 9.85 -1.68
CA PRO A 326 16.43 11.31 -1.71
C PRO A 326 15.84 11.87 -3.01
N ARG A 327 16.09 11.23 -4.16
CA ARG A 327 15.51 11.65 -5.44
C ARG A 327 13.99 11.50 -5.41
N ARG A 328 13.51 10.31 -5.01
CA ARG A 328 12.08 10.03 -4.89
C ARG A 328 11.39 10.97 -3.89
N ALA A 329 12.02 11.26 -2.76
CA ALA A 329 11.50 12.22 -1.79
C ALA A 329 11.36 13.63 -2.39
N ARG A 330 12.36 14.10 -3.15
CA ARG A 330 12.30 15.41 -3.83
C ARG A 330 11.21 15.47 -4.90
N ASP A 331 10.95 14.39 -5.63
CA ASP A 331 9.88 14.35 -6.62
C ASP A 331 8.52 14.54 -5.98
N TYR A 332 8.24 13.84 -4.87
CA TYR A 332 7.02 14.08 -4.11
C TYR A 332 6.94 15.48 -3.49
N LEU A 333 8.06 16.03 -2.99
CA LEU A 333 8.08 17.41 -2.48
C LEU A 333 7.77 18.44 -3.57
N ARG A 334 8.15 18.18 -4.83
CA ARG A 334 7.81 19.05 -5.97
C ARG A 334 6.29 19.09 -6.20
N LEU A 335 5.66 17.91 -6.23
CA LEU A 335 4.20 17.78 -6.37
C LEU A 335 3.47 18.43 -5.18
N ALA A 336 3.92 18.14 -3.96
CA ALA A 336 3.38 18.73 -2.73
C ALA A 336 3.47 20.26 -2.72
N ALA A 337 4.55 20.83 -3.25
CA ALA A 337 4.76 22.27 -3.34
C ALA A 337 3.83 22.93 -4.37
N ALA A 338 3.59 22.28 -5.51
CA ALA A 338 2.63 22.75 -6.51
C ALA A 338 1.21 22.79 -5.92
N ASP A 339 0.80 21.71 -5.25
CA ASP A 339 -0.50 21.62 -4.57
C ASP A 339 -0.63 22.64 -3.44
N ALA A 340 0.41 22.80 -2.61
CA ALA A 340 0.43 23.78 -1.53
C ALA A 340 0.35 25.23 -2.04
N ALA A 341 0.97 25.54 -3.18
CA ALA A 341 0.89 26.87 -3.79
C ALA A 341 -0.52 27.17 -4.33
N ARG A 342 -1.19 26.18 -4.94
CA ARG A 342 -2.60 26.29 -5.35
C ARG A 342 -3.51 26.46 -4.14
N LEU A 343 -3.29 25.65 -3.11
CA LEU A 343 -4.06 25.69 -1.86
C LEU A 343 -3.92 27.04 -1.13
N ASP A 344 -2.70 27.58 -0.98
CA ASP A 344 -2.50 28.88 -0.31
C ASP A 344 -3.10 30.05 -1.10
N ARG A 345 -3.26 29.94 -2.44
CA ARG A 345 -4.02 30.93 -3.21
C ARG A 345 -5.51 30.87 -2.87
N LEU A 346 -6.11 29.68 -2.87
CA LEU A 346 -7.52 29.49 -2.51
C LEU A 346 -7.82 29.97 -1.08
N LEU A 347 -6.93 29.71 -0.13
CA LEU A 347 -7.08 30.14 1.27
C LEU A 347 -6.82 31.64 1.51
N ARG A 348 -6.35 32.38 0.51
CA ARG A 348 -6.17 33.84 0.57
C ARG A 348 -7.30 34.60 -0.10
N THR A 349 -8.02 33.96 -1.00
CA THR A 349 -9.22 34.53 -1.59
C THR A 349 -10.31 34.58 -0.51
N PRO A 350 -10.91 35.76 -0.25
CA PRO A 350 -11.90 35.96 0.82
C PRO A 350 -13.09 35.01 0.73
#